data_AF-A0A336JZL0-F1
#
_entry.id   AF-A0A336JZL0-F1
#
_cell.length_a   1.000
_cell.length_b   1.000
_cell.length_c   1.000
_cell.angle_alpha   90.00
_cell.angle_beta   90.00
_cell.angle_gamma   90.00
#
_symmetry.space_group_name_H-M   'P 1'
#
loop_
_entity.id
_entity.type
_entity.pdbx_description
1 polymer ?
#
loop_
_entity_poly.entity_id
_entity_poly.type
_entity_poly.pdbx_seq_one_letter_code
_entity_poly.pdbx_strand_id
1 'polypeptide(L)'
;MTPHRHGNDYERRKWRQVAAHFGMGAAFGALFAAIVLYNNYFGLSGVIATSEAPTLVRIIFVVGVSGSFAFMAAITGFLFLVHED
;
A
#
# COMPACT_ATOMS: atom_id res chain seq x y z
N MET A 1 19.61 -20.51 31.47
CA MET A 1 19.66 -19.61 30.28
C MET A 1 18.62 -20.11 29.29
N THR A 2 17.47 -19.47 29.18
CA THR A 2 16.35 -19.92 28.34
C THR A 2 16.48 -19.33 26.93
N PRO A 3 16.64 -20.15 25.88
CA PRO A 3 17.03 -19.67 24.54
C PRO A 3 15.86 -19.20 23.66
N HIS A 4 14.61 -19.19 24.13
CA HIS A 4 13.43 -18.95 23.28
C HIS A 4 12.97 -17.50 23.15
N ARG A 5 13.57 -16.54 23.88
CA ARG A 5 13.08 -15.16 23.89
C ARG A 5 13.58 -14.32 22.70
N HIS A 6 14.75 -14.66 22.14
CA HIS A 6 15.35 -13.90 21.03
C HIS A 6 14.66 -14.10 19.66
N GLY A 7 14.09 -15.28 19.39
CA GLY A 7 13.43 -15.56 18.10
C GLY A 7 12.16 -14.74 17.88
N ASN A 8 11.34 -14.60 18.92
CA ASN A 8 10.06 -13.88 18.82
C ASN A 8 10.26 -12.37 18.58
N ASP A 9 11.29 -11.77 19.20
CA ASP A 9 11.62 -10.35 18.99
C ASP A 9 12.19 -10.09 17.59
N TYR A 10 12.95 -11.04 17.04
CA TYR A 10 13.46 -10.99 15.67
C TYR A 10 12.34 -11.06 14.63
N GLU A 11 11.44 -12.04 14.77
CA GLU A 11 10.27 -12.17 13.88
C GLU A 11 9.35 -10.95 13.96
N ARG A 12 9.09 -10.41 15.16
CA ARG A 12 8.30 -9.18 15.30
C ARG A 12 8.93 -7.99 14.58
N ARG A 13 10.25 -7.83 14.60
CA ARG A 13 10.95 -6.77 13.87
C ARG A 13 10.79 -6.94 12.36
N LYS A 14 10.90 -8.18 11.88
CA LYS A 14 10.69 -8.54 10.47
C LYS A 14 9.28 -8.19 9.99
N TRP A 15 8.25 -8.63 10.71
CA TRP A 15 6.86 -8.29 10.39
C TRP A 15 6.58 -6.78 10.46
N ARG A 16 7.23 -6.06 11.39
CA ARG A 16 7.12 -4.60 11.46
C ARG A 16 7.74 -3.90 10.25
N GLN A 17 8.85 -4.42 9.71
CA GLN A 17 9.49 -3.85 8.53
C GLN A 17 8.64 -4.05 7.27
N VAL A 18 8.05 -5.23 7.09
CA VAL A 18 7.09 -5.49 6.00
C VAL A 18 5.85 -4.59 6.14
N ALA A 19 5.29 -4.45 7.34
CA ALA A 19 4.17 -3.55 7.59
C ALA A 19 4.51 -2.08 7.31
N ALA A 20 5.74 -1.64 7.61
CA ALA A 20 6.20 -0.29 7.29
C ALA A 20 6.28 -0.06 5.77
N HIS A 21 6.77 -1.04 5.00
CA HIS A 21 6.80 -0.96 3.54
C HIS A 21 5.39 -0.95 2.94
N PHE A 22 4.48 -1.78 3.47
CA PHE A 22 3.08 -1.76 3.08
C PHE A 22 2.45 -0.38 3.32
N GLY A 23 2.63 0.18 4.52
CA GLY A 23 2.09 1.50 4.87
C GLY A 23 2.65 2.62 3.99
N MET A 24 3.94 2.57 3.70
CA MET A 24 4.60 3.49 2.77
C MET A 24 4.04 3.38 1.35
N GLY A 25 3.90 2.15 0.83
CA GLY A 25 3.29 1.92 -0.49
C GLY A 25 1.84 2.41 -0.55
N ALA A 26 1.05 2.15 0.49
CA ALA A 26 -0.33 2.63 0.58
C ALA A 26 -0.39 4.17 0.55
N ALA A 27 0.49 4.85 1.28
CA ALA A 27 0.56 6.30 1.30
C ALA A 27 0.93 6.88 -0.08
N PHE A 28 1.92 6.30 -0.76
CA PHE A 28 2.30 6.75 -2.10
C PHE A 28 1.20 6.48 -3.13
N GLY A 29 0.54 5.33 -3.08
CA GLY A 29 -0.57 5.02 -3.98
C GLY A 29 -1.78 5.93 -3.74
N ALA A 30 -2.09 6.28 -2.49
CA ALA A 30 -3.16 7.22 -2.16
C ALA A 30 -2.86 8.62 -2.67
N LEU A 31 -1.62 9.09 -2.49
CA LEU A 31 -1.15 10.37 -3.02
C LEU A 31 -1.22 10.39 -4.56
N PHE A 32 -0.75 9.32 -5.21
CA PHE A 32 -0.84 9.18 -6.66
C PHE A 32 -2.28 9.22 -7.15
N ALA A 33 -3.19 8.45 -6.54
CA ALA A 33 -4.61 8.45 -6.90
C ALA A 33 -5.24 9.84 -6.73
N ALA A 34 -4.89 10.56 -5.67
CA ALA A 34 -5.36 11.92 -5.44
C ALA A 34 -4.89 12.89 -6.54
N ILE A 35 -3.61 12.83 -6.93
CA ILE A 35 -3.03 13.65 -8.01
C ILE A 35 -3.73 13.34 -9.35
N VAL A 36 -3.96 12.07 -9.66
CA VAL A 36 -4.62 11.63 -10.90
C VAL A 36 -6.05 12.18 -10.99
N LEU A 37 -6.81 12.07 -9.89
CA LEU A 37 -8.18 12.58 -9.83
C LEU A 37 -8.23 14.12 -9.86
N TYR A 38 -7.36 14.80 -9.10
CA TYR A 38 -7.36 16.26 -9.01
C TYR A 38 -7.05 16.92 -10.34
N ASN A 39 -6.04 16.43 -11.06
CA ASN A 39 -5.68 16.95 -12.37
C ASN A 39 -6.59 16.44 -13.50
N ASN A 40 -7.62 15.64 -13.16
CA ASN A 40 -8.53 15.01 -14.12
C ASN A 40 -7.78 14.33 -15.28
N TYR A 41 -6.67 13.66 -14.98
CA TYR A 41 -5.89 12.96 -15.99
C TYR A 41 -6.80 11.96 -16.72
N PHE A 42 -6.75 11.96 -18.05
CA PHE A 42 -7.59 11.12 -18.92
C PHE A 42 -9.11 11.31 -18.77
N GLY A 43 -9.57 12.41 -18.15
CA GLY A 43 -11.00 12.64 -17.90
C GLY A 43 -11.59 11.76 -16.79
N LEU A 44 -10.75 11.09 -15.99
CA LEU A 44 -11.17 10.13 -14.97
C LEU A 44 -12.14 10.73 -13.94
N SER A 45 -11.90 11.96 -13.49
CA SER A 45 -12.80 12.62 -12.55
C SER A 45 -14.17 12.89 -13.19
N GLY A 46 -14.20 13.19 -14.50
CA GLY A 46 -15.44 13.35 -15.26
C GLY A 46 -16.22 12.04 -15.37
N VAL A 47 -15.55 10.95 -15.75
CA VAL A 47 -16.16 9.61 -15.86
C VAL A 47 -16.73 9.14 -14.51
N ILE A 48 -15.98 9.35 -13.43
CA ILE A 48 -16.43 9.00 -12.07
C ILE A 48 -17.62 9.87 -11.66
N ALA A 49 -17.61 11.17 -11.98
CA ALA A 49 -18.70 12.08 -11.66
C ALA A 49 -20.01 11.74 -12.40
N THR A 50 -19.93 11.17 -13.60
CA THR A 50 -21.11 10.73 -14.38
C THR A 50 -21.58 9.31 -14.05
N SER A 51 -20.90 8.60 -13.15
CA SER A 51 -21.29 7.25 -12.74
C SER A 51 -22.48 7.28 -11.77
N GLU A 52 -23.27 6.18 -11.69
CA GLU A 52 -24.44 6.10 -10.80
C GLU A 52 -24.10 6.25 -9.31
N ALA A 53 -22.90 5.84 -8.90
CA ALA A 53 -22.40 5.96 -7.52
C ALA A 53 -20.98 6.59 -7.48
N PRO A 54 -20.84 7.90 -7.73
CA PRO A 54 -19.55 8.57 -7.91
C PRO A 54 -18.60 8.38 -6.71
N THR A 55 -19.14 8.50 -5.49
CA THR A 55 -18.37 8.37 -4.25
C THR A 55 -17.81 6.96 -4.09
N LEU A 56 -18.61 5.94 -4.36
CA LEU A 56 -18.19 4.54 -4.22
C LEU A 56 -17.10 4.20 -5.24
N VAL A 57 -17.29 4.61 -6.50
CA VAL A 57 -16.30 4.39 -7.56
C VAL A 57 -14.98 5.09 -7.22
N ARG A 58 -15.04 6.32 -6.68
CA ARG A 58 -13.86 7.05 -6.23
C ARG A 58 -13.12 6.33 -5.11
N ILE A 59 -13.84 5.79 -4.12
CA ILE A 59 -13.25 5.02 -3.02
C ILE A 59 -12.57 3.76 -3.57
N ILE A 60 -13.27 3.00 -4.43
CA ILE A 60 -12.71 1.77 -5.03
C ILE A 60 -11.46 2.09 -5.84
N PHE A 61 -11.47 3.18 -6.61
CA PHE A 61 -10.29 3.61 -7.36
C PHE A 61 -9.11 3.91 -6.45
N VAL A 62 -9.31 4.75 -5.42
CA VAL A 62 -8.23 5.11 -4.49
C VAL A 62 -7.72 3.89 -3.74
N VAL A 63 -8.60 3.03 -3.23
CA VAL A 63 -8.24 1.80 -2.50
C VAL A 63 -7.52 0.82 -3.42
N GLY A 64 -8.00 0.63 -4.66
CA GLY A 64 -7.37 -0.26 -5.63
C GLY A 64 -5.94 0.18 -5.97
N VAL A 65 -5.76 1.45 -6.31
CA VAL A 65 -4.44 2.03 -6.62
C VAL A 65 -3.51 1.95 -5.40
N SER A 66 -3.99 2.34 -4.23
CA SER A 66 -3.21 2.29 -2.98
C SER A 66 -2.82 0.87 -2.61
N GLY A 67 -3.75 -0.08 -2.76
CA GLY A 67 -3.54 -1.49 -2.51
C GLY A 67 -2.48 -2.10 -3.43
N SER A 68 -2.48 -1.76 -4.72
CA SER A 68 -1.45 -2.20 -5.66
C SER A 68 -0.06 -1.73 -5.25
N PHE A 69 0.09 -0.45 -4.88
CA PHE A 69 1.38 0.09 -4.41
C PHE A 69 1.80 -0.52 -3.07
N ALA A 70 0.87 -0.66 -2.13
CA ALA A 70 1.10 -1.26 -0.83
C ALA A 70 1.56 -2.71 -0.95
N PHE A 71 0.91 -3.49 -1.82
CA PHE A 71 1.24 -4.89 -2.07
C PHE A 71 2.62 -5.03 -2.70
N MET A 72 2.92 -4.25 -3.74
CA MET A 72 4.22 -4.30 -4.40
C MET A 72 5.36 -3.88 -3.46
N ALA A 73 5.16 -2.81 -2.68
CA ALA A 73 6.12 -2.36 -1.68
C ALA A 73 6.32 -3.40 -0.56
N ALA A 74 5.25 -4.07 -0.11
CA ALA A 74 5.35 -5.13 0.90
C ALA A 74 6.13 -6.35 0.38
N ILE A 75 5.93 -6.76 -0.87
CA ILE A 75 6.73 -7.81 -1.50
C ILE A 75 8.20 -7.39 -1.56
N THR A 76 8.48 -6.16 -1.99
CA THR A 76 9.86 -5.65 -2.00
C THR A 76 10.50 -5.68 -0.62
N GLY A 77 9.80 -5.20 0.42
CA GLY A 77 10.28 -5.25 1.80
C GLY A 77 10.49 -6.68 2.30
N PHE A 78 9.63 -7.62 1.90
CA PHE A 78 9.78 -9.03 2.22
C PHE A 78 10.99 -9.66 1.51
N LEU A 79 11.21 -9.35 0.22
CA LEU A 79 12.35 -9.87 -0.54
C LEU A 79 13.68 -9.42 0.04
N PHE A 80 13.81 -8.14 0.43
CA PHE A 80 15.04 -7.65 1.10
C PHE A 80 15.30 -8.38 2.41
N LEU A 81 14.25 -8.63 3.17
CA LEU A 81 14.32 -9.28 4.47
C LEU A 81 14.64 -10.79 4.38
N VAL A 82 14.27 -11.45 3.28
CA VAL A 82 14.69 -12.84 2.97
C VAL A 82 16.12 -12.88 2.43
N HIS A 83 16.60 -11.84 1.76
CA HIS A 83 17.97 -11.77 1.23
C HIS A 83 19.03 -11.38 2.28
N GLU A 84 18.62 -10.81 3.41
CA GLU A 84 19.50 -10.45 4.53
C GLU A 84 19.84 -11.64 5.47
N ASP A 85 19.21 -12.81 5.28
CA ASP A 85 19.56 -14.09 5.93
C ASP A 85 20.47 -14.95 5.02
#